data_AF-A0A1I7H073-F1
#
_entry.id   AF-A0A1I7H073-F1
#
_cell.length_a   1.000
_cell.length_b   1.000
_cell.length_c   1.000
_cell.angle_alpha   90.00
_cell.angle_beta   90.00
_cell.angle_gamma   90.00
#
_symmetry.space_group_name_H-M   'P 1'
#
loop_
_entity.id
_entity.type
_entity.pdbx_description
1 polymer ?
#
loop_
_entity_poly.entity_id
_entity_poly.type
_entity_poly.pdbx_seq_one_letter_code
_entity_poly.pdbx_strand_id
1 'polypeptide(L)'
;MSEFESEPYRIYADAHTRLNNYIKISTVAVEYLYNAKESKEDLSLLINELIADSKERWTPRIIKDPEKELNQLKNDLTKSAIIWVYSAFDVFFKQIEGILSSKFSKEEKNTTTVNTDEENREHKLIELYAKMNWDKNELDDLLIILKFYESLRHCVAHNQGLPSGKLLGISESIEFKDAISNWKTKFEKKSISPPPVVNDKNIELKPHHSILYSETCLRIAKKINANLFKLLGVNHFIEKTIKKHLLETSVLSNPVCSNYSRYLVYHLNNDFRIKINPYNDVYCYYEKEDELKQHKSRYNTLKNNR
;
A
#
# COMPACT_ATOMS: atom_id res chain seq x y z
N MET A 1 10.68 -17.63 -6.79
CA MET A 1 9.48 -17.13 -6.09
C MET A 1 8.42 -16.88 -7.16
N SER A 2 7.18 -17.34 -6.97
CA SER A 2 6.12 -17.12 -7.96
C SER A 2 5.94 -15.62 -8.19
N GLU A 3 5.74 -15.22 -9.45
CA GLU A 3 5.41 -13.84 -9.84
C GLU A 3 4.00 -13.44 -9.39
N PHE A 4 3.33 -14.21 -8.52
CA PHE A 4 1.94 -14.02 -8.15
C PHE A 4 1.66 -12.61 -7.63
N GLU A 5 0.61 -11.99 -8.14
CA GLU A 5 0.15 -10.67 -7.73
C GLU A 5 -1.37 -10.70 -7.53
N SER A 6 -1.81 -10.74 -6.27
CA SER A 6 -3.22 -10.53 -5.96
C SER A 6 -3.66 -9.12 -6.36
N GLU A 7 -4.94 -8.97 -6.70
CA GLU A 7 -5.52 -7.66 -7.02
C GLU A 7 -5.26 -6.61 -5.93
N PRO A 8 -5.43 -6.89 -4.62
CA PRO A 8 -5.09 -5.92 -3.58
C PRO A 8 -3.61 -5.50 -3.60
N TYR A 9 -2.71 -6.45 -3.80
CA TYR A 9 -1.27 -6.16 -3.86
C TYR A 9 -0.93 -5.27 -5.06
N ARG A 10 -1.53 -5.52 -6.23
CA ARG A 10 -1.34 -4.68 -7.43
C ARG A 10 -1.82 -3.26 -7.20
N ILE A 11 -3.03 -3.10 -6.68
CA ILE A 11 -3.62 -1.79 -6.35
C ILE A 11 -2.69 -1.03 -5.38
N TYR A 12 -2.17 -1.72 -4.36
CA TYR A 12 -1.24 -1.11 -3.43
C TYR A 12 0.11 -0.75 -4.07
N ALA A 13 0.68 -1.61 -4.92
CA ALA A 13 1.93 -1.36 -5.62
C ALA A 13 1.82 -0.16 -6.59
N ASP A 14 0.68 -0.01 -7.26
CA ASP A 14 0.38 1.15 -8.10
C ASP A 14 0.23 2.41 -7.25
N ALA A 15 -0.48 2.34 -6.11
CA ALA A 15 -0.60 3.44 -5.17
C ALA A 15 0.75 3.88 -4.60
N HIS A 16 1.61 2.93 -4.22
CA HIS A 16 2.99 3.17 -3.78
C HIS A 16 3.79 3.92 -4.87
N THR A 17 3.74 3.44 -6.11
CA THR A 17 4.45 4.07 -7.23
C THR A 17 3.97 5.49 -7.48
N ARG A 18 2.64 5.68 -7.48
CA ARG A 18 2.01 7.00 -7.65
C ARG A 18 2.40 7.96 -6.53
N LEU A 19 2.38 7.51 -5.27
CA LEU A 19 2.73 8.32 -4.11
C LEU A 19 4.20 8.73 -4.13
N ASN A 20 5.09 7.80 -4.47
CA ASN A 20 6.52 8.09 -4.61
C ASN A 20 6.78 9.14 -5.69
N ASN A 21 6.11 9.03 -6.83
CA ASN A 21 6.23 10.01 -7.91
C ASN A 21 5.65 11.37 -7.49
N TYR A 22 4.48 11.39 -6.84
CA TYR A 22 3.89 12.60 -6.29
C TYR A 22 4.86 13.32 -5.34
N ILE A 23 5.40 12.63 -4.34
CA ILE A 23 6.31 13.26 -3.37
C ILE A 23 7.57 13.81 -4.04
N LYS A 24 8.16 13.06 -4.98
CA LYS A 24 9.35 13.52 -5.72
C LYS A 24 9.03 14.77 -6.53
N ILE A 25 7.96 14.76 -7.31
CA ILE A 25 7.56 15.88 -8.17
C ILE A 25 7.18 17.10 -7.33
N SER A 26 6.37 16.93 -6.29
CA SER A 26 5.96 18.03 -5.40
C SER A 26 7.14 18.64 -4.66
N THR A 27 8.07 17.82 -4.16
CA THR A 27 9.29 18.33 -3.52
C THR A 27 10.14 19.12 -4.51
N VAL A 28 10.38 18.58 -5.71
CA VAL A 28 11.17 19.26 -6.74
C VAL A 28 10.50 20.57 -7.16
N ALA A 29 9.17 20.62 -7.26
CA ALA A 29 8.45 21.84 -7.57
C ALA A 29 8.65 22.92 -6.47
N VAL A 30 8.61 22.52 -5.19
CA VAL A 30 8.88 23.44 -4.08
C VAL A 30 10.34 23.90 -4.08
N GLU A 31 11.30 23.01 -4.34
CA GLU A 31 12.72 23.38 -4.47
C GLU A 31 12.96 24.31 -5.66
N TYR A 32 12.31 24.05 -6.80
CA TYR A 32 12.39 24.90 -7.97
C TYR A 32 11.87 26.30 -7.66
N LEU A 33 10.72 26.40 -6.99
CA LEU A 33 10.15 27.68 -6.58
C LEU A 33 11.04 28.40 -5.55
N TYR A 34 11.59 27.67 -4.58
CA TYR A 34 12.53 28.20 -3.59
C TYR A 34 13.74 28.88 -4.25
N ASN A 35 14.25 28.29 -5.34
CA ASN A 35 15.43 28.78 -6.06
C ASN A 35 15.09 29.66 -7.28
N ALA A 36 13.82 30.06 -7.46
CA ALA A 36 13.39 30.79 -8.66
C ALA A 36 13.85 32.26 -8.68
N LYS A 37 14.18 32.84 -7.52
CA LYS A 37 14.59 34.22 -7.33
C LYS A 37 15.68 34.30 -6.25
N GLU A 38 16.63 35.22 -6.42
CA GLU A 38 17.71 35.43 -5.44
C GLU A 38 17.27 36.32 -4.27
N SER A 39 16.41 37.32 -4.52
CA SER A 39 15.91 38.21 -3.46
C SER A 39 14.65 37.65 -2.81
N LYS A 40 14.52 37.84 -1.49
CA LYS A 40 13.37 37.40 -0.70
C LYS A 40 12.09 38.15 -1.12
N GLU A 41 12.23 39.42 -1.45
CA GLU A 41 11.15 40.29 -1.90
C GLU A 41 10.60 39.82 -3.27
N ASP A 42 11.48 39.54 -4.24
CA ASP A 42 11.04 39.06 -5.56
C ASP A 42 10.41 37.66 -5.48
N LEU A 43 10.95 36.80 -4.62
CA LEU A 43 10.36 35.49 -4.37
C LEU A 43 8.96 35.61 -3.75
N SER A 44 8.79 36.53 -2.78
CA SER A 44 7.49 36.82 -2.19
C SER A 44 6.49 37.30 -3.25
N LEU A 45 6.87 38.26 -4.09
CA LEU A 45 6.02 38.76 -5.18
C LEU A 45 5.60 37.62 -6.12
N LEU A 46 6.56 36.83 -6.59
CA LEU A 46 6.30 35.68 -7.48
C LEU A 46 5.31 34.69 -6.85
N ILE A 47 5.49 34.32 -5.58
CA ILE A 47 4.58 33.37 -4.92
C ILE A 47 3.18 33.95 -4.81
N ASN A 48 3.04 35.22 -4.45
CA ASN A 48 1.73 35.87 -4.34
C ASN A 48 1.03 35.97 -5.72
N GLU A 49 1.77 36.24 -6.79
CA GLU A 49 1.26 36.20 -8.16
C GLU A 49 0.77 34.80 -8.55
N LEU A 50 1.59 33.76 -8.28
CA LEU A 50 1.21 32.37 -8.55
C LEU A 50 -0.04 31.93 -7.76
N ILE A 51 -0.19 32.38 -6.51
CA ILE A 51 -1.39 32.13 -5.71
C ILE A 51 -2.61 32.82 -6.35
N ALA A 52 -2.48 34.08 -6.79
CA ALA A 52 -3.56 34.78 -7.48
C ALA A 52 -3.96 34.07 -8.79
N ASP A 53 -2.98 33.64 -9.58
CA ASP A 53 -3.19 32.90 -10.83
C ASP A 53 -3.82 31.53 -10.62
N SER A 54 -3.57 30.91 -9.46
CA SER A 54 -4.23 29.66 -9.03
C SER A 54 -5.72 29.84 -8.70
N LYS A 55 -6.24 31.07 -8.81
CA LYS A 55 -7.64 31.45 -8.55
C LYS A 55 -8.06 31.24 -7.09
N GLU A 56 -7.16 31.50 -6.15
CA GLU A 56 -7.41 31.43 -4.71
C GLU A 56 -8.57 32.36 -4.30
N ARG A 57 -9.53 31.85 -3.51
CA ARG A 57 -10.84 32.50 -3.29
C ARG A 57 -11.13 32.92 -1.86
N TRP A 58 -10.36 32.45 -0.88
CA TRP A 58 -10.75 32.62 0.52
C TRP A 58 -10.28 33.96 1.07
N THR A 59 -8.97 34.20 1.11
CA THR A 59 -8.42 35.48 1.58
C THR A 59 -7.04 35.71 0.96
N PRO A 60 -6.80 36.85 0.31
CA PRO A 60 -5.46 37.21 -0.16
C PRO A 60 -4.51 37.30 1.04
N ARG A 61 -3.59 36.35 1.16
CA ARG A 61 -2.53 36.37 2.17
C ARG A 61 -1.21 36.68 1.49
N ILE A 62 -0.58 37.79 1.88
CA ILE A 62 0.77 38.13 1.42
C ILE A 62 1.77 37.25 2.18
N ILE A 63 2.49 36.41 1.44
CA ILE A 63 3.58 35.59 1.96
C ILE A 63 4.81 36.46 2.23
N LYS A 64 4.99 36.91 3.47
CA LYS A 64 6.12 37.79 3.86
C LYS A 64 7.46 37.07 3.99
N ASP A 65 7.41 35.79 4.34
CA ASP A 65 8.60 34.96 4.54
C ASP A 65 8.54 33.71 3.66
N PRO A 66 8.83 33.85 2.35
CA PRO A 66 8.65 32.77 1.39
C PRO A 66 9.53 31.56 1.70
N GLU A 67 10.78 31.77 2.13
CA GLU A 67 11.70 30.66 2.45
C GLU A 67 11.18 29.82 3.61
N LYS A 68 10.70 30.48 4.67
CA LYS A 68 10.13 29.79 5.83
C LYS A 68 8.88 29.00 5.44
N GLU A 69 7.96 29.61 4.69
CA GLU A 69 6.71 28.99 4.26
C GLU A 69 6.97 27.81 3.31
N LEU A 70 7.92 27.93 2.38
CA LEU A 70 8.31 26.82 1.49
C LEU A 70 9.01 25.67 2.24
N ASN A 71 9.87 25.98 3.23
CA ASN A 71 10.48 24.94 4.06
C ASN A 71 9.44 24.21 4.91
N GLN A 72 8.47 24.95 5.47
CA GLN A 72 7.35 24.35 6.19
C GLN A 72 6.47 23.50 5.26
N LEU A 73 6.23 23.97 4.04
CA LEU A 73 5.47 23.22 3.03
C LEU A 73 6.11 21.87 2.69
N LYS A 74 7.44 21.76 2.62
CA LYS A 74 8.13 20.46 2.41
C LYS A 74 7.80 19.47 3.53
N ASN A 75 7.79 19.93 4.77
CA ASN A 75 7.41 19.11 5.93
C ASN A 75 5.94 18.69 5.84
N ASP A 76 5.04 19.64 5.56
CA ASP A 76 3.60 19.40 5.53
C ASP A 76 3.14 18.53 4.34
N LEU A 77 3.82 18.63 3.19
CA LEU A 77 3.67 17.69 2.08
C LEU A 77 4.04 16.27 2.49
N THR A 78 5.12 16.12 3.27
CA THR A 78 5.55 14.81 3.78
C THR A 78 4.53 14.25 4.78
N LYS A 79 4.02 15.06 5.70
CA LYS A 79 2.94 14.68 6.64
C LYS A 79 1.69 14.21 5.89
N SER A 80 1.27 14.95 4.88
CA SER A 80 0.10 14.61 4.05
C SER A 80 0.29 13.28 3.31
N ALA A 81 1.48 13.03 2.78
CA ALA A 81 1.80 11.76 2.14
C ALA A 81 1.80 10.59 3.12
N ILE A 82 2.19 10.78 4.37
CA ILE A 82 2.12 9.71 5.39
C ILE A 82 0.67 9.30 5.64
N ILE A 83 -0.28 10.24 5.65
CA ILE A 83 -1.72 9.93 5.71
C ILE A 83 -2.15 9.13 4.48
N TRP A 84 -1.69 9.52 3.29
CA TRP A 84 -2.00 8.80 2.06
C TRP A 84 -1.45 7.37 2.05
N VAL A 85 -0.20 7.15 2.49
CA VAL A 85 0.38 5.81 2.64
C VAL A 85 -0.51 4.95 3.54
N TYR A 86 -0.87 5.47 4.71
CA TYR A 86 -1.73 4.76 5.66
C TYR A 86 -3.08 4.38 5.03
N SER A 87 -3.74 5.34 4.36
CA SER A 87 -5.03 5.11 3.71
C SER A 87 -4.95 4.01 2.64
N ALA A 88 -3.94 4.06 1.76
CA ALA A 88 -3.74 3.04 0.75
C ALA A 88 -3.49 1.65 1.37
N PHE A 89 -2.73 1.60 2.47
CA PHE A 89 -2.40 0.35 3.13
C PHE A 89 -3.57 -0.23 3.93
N ASP A 90 -4.41 0.62 4.51
CA ASP A 90 -5.65 0.23 5.19
C ASP A 90 -6.66 -0.39 4.20
N VAL A 91 -6.80 0.21 3.00
CA VAL A 91 -7.61 -0.37 1.91
C VAL A 91 -7.07 -1.74 1.49
N PHE A 92 -5.74 -1.86 1.34
CA PHE A 92 -5.11 -3.16 1.06
C PHE A 92 -5.46 -4.19 2.14
N PHE A 93 -5.30 -3.87 3.42
CA PHE A 93 -5.62 -4.78 4.52
C PHE A 93 -7.08 -5.21 4.51
N LYS A 94 -8.03 -4.28 4.36
CA LYS A 94 -9.47 -4.59 4.29
C LYS A 94 -9.80 -5.56 3.16
N GLN A 95 -9.14 -5.41 2.01
CA GLN A 95 -9.34 -6.33 0.90
C GLN A 95 -8.75 -7.73 1.19
N ILE A 96 -7.60 -7.81 1.86
CA ILE A 96 -7.02 -9.07 2.32
C ILE A 96 -7.94 -9.77 3.32
N GLU A 97 -8.45 -9.04 4.32
CA GLU A 97 -9.42 -9.56 5.28
C GLU A 97 -10.70 -10.04 4.58
N GLY A 98 -11.17 -9.31 3.57
CA GLY A 98 -12.30 -9.74 2.75
C GLY A 98 -12.07 -11.08 2.06
N ILE A 99 -10.88 -11.29 1.48
CA ILE A 99 -10.50 -12.57 0.86
C ILE A 99 -10.41 -13.69 1.90
N LEU A 100 -9.88 -13.39 3.08
CA LEU A 100 -9.67 -14.36 4.17
C LEU A 100 -10.90 -14.53 5.08
N SER A 101 -12.00 -13.82 4.81
CA SER A 101 -13.20 -13.80 5.66
C SER A 101 -13.76 -15.19 5.98
N SER A 102 -13.70 -16.11 5.02
CA SER A 102 -14.14 -17.52 5.18
C SER A 102 -13.22 -18.36 6.08
N LYS A 103 -11.99 -17.90 6.34
CA LYS A 103 -10.97 -18.57 7.15
C LYS A 103 -10.90 -18.04 8.58
N PHE A 104 -11.46 -16.86 8.84
CA PHE A 104 -11.67 -16.40 10.22
C PHE A 104 -12.77 -17.26 10.84
N SER A 105 -12.41 -18.09 11.82
CA SER A 105 -13.36 -18.94 12.55
C SER A 105 -14.55 -18.12 13.05
N LYS A 106 -15.78 -18.64 12.89
CA LYS A 106 -17.02 -18.05 13.44
C LYS A 106 -17.04 -17.99 14.98
N GLU A 107 -16.03 -18.51 15.66
CA GLU A 107 -15.95 -18.63 17.12
C GLU A 107 -15.61 -17.31 17.84
N GLU A 108 -15.19 -16.25 17.13
CA GLU A 108 -14.87 -14.95 17.75
C GLU A 108 -16.09 -14.01 17.95
N LYS A 109 -17.32 -14.53 18.02
CA LYS A 109 -18.49 -13.69 18.38
C LYS A 109 -18.64 -13.43 19.89
N ASN A 110 -17.75 -13.96 20.73
CA ASN A 110 -17.78 -13.79 22.18
C ASN A 110 -16.50 -13.19 22.78
N THR A 111 -15.69 -12.46 22.02
CA THR A 111 -14.75 -11.52 22.65
C THR A 111 -15.48 -10.22 22.90
N THR A 112 -15.96 -10.11 24.13
CA THR A 112 -16.39 -8.90 24.83
C THR A 112 -15.60 -7.69 24.31
N THR A 113 -16.32 -6.64 23.93
CA THR A 113 -15.79 -5.28 23.81
C THR A 113 -15.23 -4.87 25.17
N VAL A 114 -14.02 -5.31 25.47
CA VAL A 114 -13.22 -4.74 26.55
C VAL A 114 -12.70 -3.43 25.97
N ASN A 115 -13.10 -2.33 26.59
CA ASN A 115 -12.41 -1.04 26.48
C ASN A 115 -10.99 -1.22 27.02
N THR A 116 -10.13 -1.93 26.30
CA THR A 116 -8.68 -1.88 26.51
C THR A 116 -8.20 -0.64 25.77
N ASP A 117 -7.58 0.27 26.52
CA ASP A 117 -6.85 1.41 26.00
C ASP A 117 -6.13 1.04 24.69
N GLU A 118 -6.31 1.84 23.63
CA GLU A 118 -5.70 1.60 22.30
C GLU A 118 -4.16 1.42 22.37
N GLU A 119 -3.55 1.80 23.49
CA GLU A 119 -2.12 1.61 23.76
C GLU A 119 -1.71 0.15 23.97
N ASN A 120 -2.60 -0.74 24.43
CA ASN A 120 -2.28 -2.14 24.74
C ASN A 120 -2.80 -3.15 23.71
N ARG A 121 -3.46 -2.71 22.65
CA ARG A 121 -3.96 -3.62 21.61
C ARG A 121 -2.81 -4.13 20.75
N GLU A 122 -2.76 -5.44 20.55
CA GLU A 122 -1.79 -6.05 19.64
C GLU A 122 -1.96 -5.46 18.24
N HIS A 123 -0.86 -5.14 17.56
CA HIS A 123 -0.94 -4.45 16.28
C HIS A 123 -1.67 -5.34 15.25
N LYS A 124 -2.66 -4.81 14.53
CA LYS A 124 -3.51 -5.51 13.53
C LYS A 124 -2.77 -6.49 12.60
N LEU A 125 -1.58 -6.13 12.11
CA LEU A 125 -0.71 -7.03 11.33
C LEU A 125 -0.31 -8.31 12.09
N ILE A 126 0.02 -8.19 13.38
CA ILE A 126 0.36 -9.32 14.24
C ILE A 126 -0.86 -10.19 14.53
N GLU A 127 -2.02 -9.57 14.77
CA GLU A 127 -3.30 -10.29 14.90
C GLU A 127 -3.58 -11.13 13.64
N LEU A 128 -3.42 -10.54 12.44
CA LEU A 128 -3.56 -11.25 11.17
C LEU A 128 -2.58 -12.43 11.06
N TYR A 129 -1.30 -12.21 11.35
CA TYR A 129 -0.29 -13.27 11.25
C TYR A 129 -0.57 -14.40 12.26
N ALA A 130 -1.03 -14.07 13.47
CA ALA A 130 -1.45 -15.06 14.45
C ALA A 130 -2.66 -15.87 13.96
N LYS A 131 -3.73 -15.19 13.51
CA LYS A 131 -4.97 -15.83 13.01
C LYS A 131 -4.70 -16.78 11.85
N MET A 132 -3.73 -16.45 11.00
CA MET A 132 -3.38 -17.26 9.83
C MET A 132 -2.24 -18.25 10.08
N ASN A 133 -1.70 -18.30 11.31
CA ASN A 133 -0.54 -19.10 11.67
C ASN A 133 0.68 -18.87 10.73
N TRP A 134 0.95 -17.61 10.41
CA TRP A 134 2.11 -17.20 9.61
C TRP A 134 3.30 -16.83 10.49
N ASP A 135 4.51 -17.03 9.99
CA ASP A 135 5.74 -16.69 10.70
C ASP A 135 5.86 -15.18 10.91
N LYS A 136 5.86 -14.74 12.18
CA LYS A 136 5.95 -13.34 12.58
C LYS A 136 7.37 -12.80 12.51
N ASN A 137 8.40 -13.63 12.64
CA ASN A 137 9.81 -13.22 12.65
C ASN A 137 10.20 -12.54 11.32
N GLU A 138 9.46 -12.85 10.26
CA GLU A 138 9.58 -12.21 8.97
C GLU A 138 9.26 -10.70 8.96
N LEU A 139 8.71 -10.15 10.05
CA LEU A 139 8.22 -8.77 10.15
C LEU A 139 9.01 -7.88 11.10
N ASP A 140 9.96 -8.40 11.87
CA ASP A 140 10.48 -7.70 13.06
C ASP A 140 10.96 -6.27 12.77
N ASP A 141 11.86 -6.08 11.80
CA ASP A 141 12.35 -4.76 11.40
C ASP A 141 11.25 -3.88 10.78
N LEU A 142 10.31 -4.48 10.04
CA LEU A 142 9.23 -3.75 9.36
C LEU A 142 8.18 -3.26 10.34
N LEU A 143 7.94 -4.01 11.42
CA LEU A 143 6.88 -3.73 12.37
C LEU A 143 7.21 -2.51 13.24
N ILE A 144 8.45 -2.37 13.71
CA ILE A 144 8.83 -1.20 14.52
C ILE A 144 8.76 0.09 13.69
N ILE A 145 9.16 0.02 12.41
CA ILE A 145 9.05 1.15 11.48
C ILE A 145 7.58 1.47 11.17
N LEU A 146 6.74 0.45 10.95
CA LEU A 146 5.30 0.63 10.75
C LEU A 146 4.65 1.29 11.98
N LYS A 147 4.93 0.80 13.19
CA LYS A 147 4.41 1.36 14.45
C LYS A 147 4.81 2.82 14.64
N PHE A 148 6.06 3.17 14.31
CA PHE A 148 6.53 4.55 14.32
C PHE A 148 5.67 5.44 13.41
N TYR A 149 5.48 5.04 12.15
CA TYR A 149 4.73 5.85 11.19
C TYR A 149 3.21 5.88 11.45
N GLU A 150 2.63 4.83 12.03
CA GLU A 150 1.23 4.87 12.50
C GLU A 150 1.06 5.85 13.66
N SER A 151 1.98 5.84 14.63
CA SER A 151 2.00 6.83 15.73
C SER A 151 2.17 8.25 15.20
N LEU A 152 3.06 8.43 14.21
CA LEU A 152 3.27 9.72 13.58
C LEU A 152 2.04 10.18 12.78
N ARG A 153 1.37 9.29 12.05
CA ARG A 153 0.09 9.59 11.38
C ARG A 153 -0.96 10.03 12.40
N HIS A 154 -1.05 9.36 13.55
CA HIS A 154 -1.96 9.75 14.61
C HIS A 154 -1.67 11.18 15.10
N CYS A 155 -0.39 11.50 15.34
CA CYS A 155 0.05 12.85 15.72
C CYS A 155 -0.34 13.91 14.68
N VAL A 156 -0.08 13.63 13.39
CA VAL A 156 -0.46 14.53 12.28
C VAL A 156 -1.97 14.73 12.20
N ALA A 157 -2.75 13.65 12.27
CA ALA A 157 -4.19 13.70 12.05
C ALA A 157 -4.99 14.22 13.26
N HIS A 158 -4.53 13.96 14.48
CA HIS A 158 -5.34 14.16 15.69
C HIS A 158 -4.67 15.06 16.74
N ASN A 159 -3.35 15.26 16.68
CA ASN A 159 -2.62 16.08 17.65
C ASN A 159 -2.05 17.37 17.04
N GLN A 160 -2.69 17.89 15.97
CA GLN A 160 -2.25 19.09 15.25
C GLN A 160 -0.79 19.02 14.74
N GLY A 161 -0.26 17.81 14.53
CA GLY A 161 1.14 17.61 14.15
C GLY A 161 2.15 17.70 15.30
N LEU A 162 1.71 17.78 16.55
CA LEU A 162 2.58 17.68 17.73
C LEU A 162 2.85 16.21 18.08
N PRO A 163 4.07 15.87 18.55
CA PRO A 163 4.42 14.50 18.89
C PRO A 163 3.74 14.03 20.17
N SER A 164 3.39 12.75 20.22
CA SER A 164 2.93 12.06 21.42
C SER A 164 4.10 11.41 22.17
N GLY A 165 3.92 11.12 23.46
CA GLY A 165 4.90 10.35 24.24
C GLY A 165 5.23 8.99 23.61
N LYS A 166 4.24 8.33 22.99
CA LYS A 166 4.43 7.09 22.21
C LYS A 166 5.34 7.29 21.00
N LEU A 167 5.14 8.36 20.22
CA LEU A 167 6.00 8.66 19.07
C LEU A 167 7.44 8.93 19.51
N LEU A 168 7.61 9.74 20.56
CA LEU A 168 8.92 10.05 21.13
C LEU A 168 9.64 8.78 21.60
N GLY A 169 8.96 7.96 22.41
CA GLY A 169 9.52 6.71 22.92
C GLY A 169 9.96 5.74 21.81
N ILE A 170 9.18 5.60 20.74
CA ILE A 170 9.60 4.79 19.58
C ILE A 170 10.80 5.43 18.85
N SER A 171 10.78 6.75 18.65
CA SER A 171 11.86 7.46 17.94
C SER A 171 13.22 7.35 18.62
N GLU A 172 13.22 7.26 19.96
CA GLU A 172 14.43 7.17 20.77
C GLU A 172 14.93 5.73 20.96
N SER A 173 14.08 4.75 20.69
CA SER A 173 14.34 3.32 20.89
C SER A 173 15.49 2.81 20.02
N ILE A 174 16.25 1.86 20.57
CA ILE A 174 17.39 1.23 19.89
C ILE A 174 16.86 0.39 18.72
N GLU A 175 15.75 -0.33 18.93
CA GLU A 175 15.12 -1.19 17.93
C GLU A 175 14.70 -0.40 16.68
N PHE A 176 14.12 0.79 16.85
CA PHE A 176 13.77 1.64 15.72
C PHE A 176 15.01 2.14 14.97
N LYS A 177 16.01 2.62 15.70
CA LYS A 177 17.28 3.10 15.10
C LYS A 177 18.00 1.98 14.36
N ASP A 178 18.03 0.78 14.93
CA ASP A 178 18.63 -0.41 14.34
C ASP A 178 17.89 -0.84 13.08
N ALA A 179 16.55 -0.90 13.11
CA ALA A 179 15.74 -1.24 11.95
C ALA A 179 15.95 -0.26 10.77
N ILE A 180 16.12 1.03 11.06
CA ILE A 180 16.43 2.06 10.06
C ILE A 180 17.87 1.90 9.55
N SER A 181 18.85 1.70 10.44
CA SER A 181 20.26 1.57 10.05
C SER A 181 20.55 0.32 9.21
N ASN A 182 19.87 -0.79 9.52
CA ASN A 182 20.00 -2.08 8.84
C ASN A 182 19.12 -2.18 7.58
N TRP A 183 18.43 -1.09 7.21
CA TRP A 183 17.51 -1.11 6.09
C TRP A 183 18.22 -1.37 4.75
N LYS A 184 17.99 -2.56 4.19
CA LYS A 184 18.52 -2.95 2.89
C LYS A 184 17.86 -2.14 1.78
N THR A 185 18.65 -1.33 1.06
CA THR A 185 18.18 -0.64 -0.14
C THR A 185 18.37 -1.52 -1.38
N LYS A 186 17.70 -1.14 -2.49
CA LYS A 186 17.91 -1.79 -3.80
C LYS A 186 19.33 -1.56 -4.35
N PHE A 187 20.04 -0.56 -3.85
CA PHE A 187 21.37 -0.18 -4.31
C PHE A 187 22.36 -0.49 -3.20
N GLU A 188 23.13 -1.58 -3.32
CA GLU A 188 23.98 -2.14 -2.24
C GLU A 188 24.91 -1.13 -1.55
N LYS A 189 25.30 -0.04 -2.22
CA LYS A 189 26.18 1.01 -1.70
C LYS A 189 25.45 2.24 -1.14
N LYS A 190 24.12 2.24 -1.07
CA LYS A 190 23.33 3.36 -0.56
C LYS A 190 22.65 2.98 0.74
N SER A 191 22.89 3.77 1.78
CA SER A 191 22.08 3.76 2.99
C SER A 191 20.80 4.57 2.77
N ILE A 192 19.77 4.27 3.56
CA ILE A 192 18.66 5.22 3.68
C ILE A 192 19.11 6.44 4.47
N SER A 193 18.38 7.53 4.28
CA SER A 193 18.53 8.74 5.06
C SER A 193 18.25 8.49 6.55
N PRO A 194 18.76 9.36 7.44
CA PRO A 194 18.49 9.27 8.88
C PRO A 194 16.99 9.30 9.20
N PRO A 195 16.59 8.75 10.37
CA PRO A 195 15.21 8.80 10.82
C PRO A 195 14.69 10.24 10.98
N PRO A 196 13.36 10.44 11.06
CA PRO A 196 12.80 11.74 11.36
C PRO A 196 13.33 12.32 12.67
N VAL A 197 13.45 13.64 12.74
CA VAL A 197 13.78 14.32 14.00
C VAL A 197 12.47 14.61 14.72
N VAL A 198 12.31 14.03 15.91
CA VAL A 198 11.16 14.19 16.78
C VAL A 198 11.64 14.73 18.12
N ASN A 199 11.05 15.83 18.58
CA ASN A 199 11.26 16.38 19.93
C ASN A 199 9.91 16.84 20.49
N ASP A 200 9.83 17.21 21.77
CA ASP A 200 8.55 17.54 22.44
C ASP A 200 7.69 18.60 21.74
N LYS A 201 8.26 19.41 20.83
CA LYS A 201 7.61 20.54 20.19
C LYS A 201 7.39 20.37 18.69
N ASN A 202 8.13 19.49 18.03
CA ASN A 202 8.17 19.44 16.58
C ASN A 202 8.42 18.03 16.03
N ILE A 203 7.85 17.79 14.85
CA ILE A 203 8.10 16.64 14.00
C ILE A 203 8.68 17.17 12.69
N GLU A 204 9.98 16.95 12.48
CA GLU A 204 10.68 17.35 11.26
C GLU A 204 10.84 16.15 10.33
N LEU A 205 10.16 16.25 9.20
CA LEU A 205 10.15 15.24 8.16
C LEU A 205 10.81 15.77 6.90
N LYS A 206 11.41 14.83 6.20
CA LYS A 206 11.98 15.00 4.87
C LYS A 206 11.22 14.10 3.90
N PRO A 207 11.15 14.45 2.61
CA PRO A 207 10.38 13.71 1.61
C PRO A 207 10.64 12.19 1.56
N HIS A 208 11.87 11.75 1.85
CA HIS A 208 12.20 10.33 1.86
C HIS A 208 11.56 9.54 3.02
N HIS A 209 11.10 10.21 4.09
CA HIS A 209 10.44 9.54 5.21
C HIS A 209 9.08 8.98 4.82
N SER A 210 8.28 9.69 4.02
CA SER A 210 7.02 9.14 3.50
C SER A 210 7.25 8.02 2.49
N ILE A 211 8.32 8.12 1.69
CA ILE A 211 8.75 7.06 0.77
C ILE A 211 9.18 5.80 1.54
N LEU A 212 9.95 5.95 2.62
CA LEU A 212 10.36 4.84 3.48
C LEU A 212 9.15 4.16 4.11
N TYR A 213 8.18 4.93 4.60
CA TYR A 213 6.93 4.38 5.12
C TYR A 213 6.18 3.59 4.04
N SER A 214 6.04 4.17 2.84
CA SER A 214 5.38 3.50 1.72
C SER A 214 6.08 2.20 1.31
N GLU A 215 7.41 2.19 1.28
CA GLU A 215 8.21 0.99 1.00
C GLU A 215 8.06 -0.06 2.11
N THR A 216 7.98 0.36 3.38
CA THR A 216 7.74 -0.54 4.51
C THR A 216 6.43 -1.30 4.33
N CYS A 217 5.35 -0.56 4.06
CA CYS A 217 4.06 -1.14 3.77
C CYS A 217 4.07 -2.02 2.50
N LEU A 218 4.81 -1.65 1.45
CA LEU A 218 4.96 -2.48 0.25
C LEU A 218 5.63 -3.83 0.55
N ARG A 219 6.69 -3.83 1.36
CA ARG A 219 7.39 -5.06 1.77
C ARG A 219 6.48 -5.98 2.58
N ILE A 220 5.68 -5.40 3.49
CA ILE A 220 4.67 -6.14 4.25
C ILE A 220 3.60 -6.69 3.32
N ALA A 221 3.07 -5.86 2.41
CA ALA A 221 2.07 -6.27 1.43
C ALA A 221 2.57 -7.43 0.54
N LYS A 222 3.85 -7.40 0.15
CA LYS A 222 4.50 -8.47 -0.61
C LYS A 222 4.57 -9.79 0.18
N LYS A 223 4.89 -9.73 1.47
CA LYS A 223 4.90 -10.91 2.36
C LYS A 223 3.50 -11.50 2.52
N ILE A 224 2.51 -10.64 2.79
CA ILE A 224 1.10 -11.04 2.86
C ILE A 224 0.65 -11.67 1.54
N ASN A 225 0.98 -11.07 0.40
CA ASN A 225 0.65 -11.60 -0.92
C ASN A 225 1.25 -12.99 -1.18
N ALA A 226 2.50 -13.21 -0.77
CA ALA A 226 3.14 -14.53 -0.88
C ALA A 226 2.46 -15.57 0.05
N ASN A 227 2.16 -15.20 1.29
CA ASN A 227 1.48 -16.09 2.23
C ASN A 227 0.04 -16.39 1.82
N LEU A 228 -0.66 -15.41 1.24
CA LEU A 228 -1.99 -15.59 0.66
C LEU A 228 -1.97 -16.66 -0.44
N PHE A 229 -0.98 -16.60 -1.35
CA PHE A 229 -0.85 -17.60 -2.40
C PHE A 229 -0.53 -18.99 -1.84
N LYS A 230 0.38 -19.09 -0.88
CA LYS A 230 0.71 -20.36 -0.21
C LYS A 230 -0.51 -20.99 0.46
N LEU A 231 -1.33 -20.16 1.12
CA LEU A 231 -2.50 -20.61 1.85
C LEU A 231 -3.65 -21.07 0.94
N LEU A 232 -3.97 -20.28 -0.08
CA LEU A 232 -5.13 -20.52 -0.93
C LEU A 232 -4.82 -21.47 -2.10
N GLY A 233 -3.56 -21.52 -2.52
CA GLY A 233 -3.10 -22.34 -3.64
C GLY A 233 -3.62 -21.87 -4.99
N VAL A 234 -3.10 -22.47 -6.05
CA VAL A 234 -3.48 -22.13 -7.44
C VAL A 234 -4.96 -22.42 -7.72
N ASN A 235 -5.52 -23.48 -7.12
CA ASN A 235 -6.89 -23.92 -7.34
C ASN A 235 -7.92 -22.85 -6.99
N HIS A 236 -7.72 -22.13 -5.88
CA HIS A 236 -8.59 -21.02 -5.50
C HIS A 236 -8.65 -19.92 -6.57
N PHE A 237 -7.50 -19.59 -7.19
CA PHE A 237 -7.44 -18.56 -8.23
C PHE A 237 -8.01 -19.05 -9.56
N ILE A 238 -7.88 -20.34 -9.88
CA ILE A 238 -8.57 -20.96 -11.02
C ILE A 238 -10.09 -20.82 -10.85
N GLU A 239 -10.63 -21.19 -9.69
CA GLU A 239 -12.06 -21.05 -9.37
C GLU A 239 -12.51 -19.58 -9.51
N LYS A 240 -11.76 -18.65 -8.92
CA LYS A 240 -12.05 -17.22 -8.99
C LYS A 240 -12.04 -16.70 -10.44
N THR A 241 -11.09 -17.13 -11.27
CA THR A 241 -11.05 -16.78 -12.70
C THR A 241 -12.23 -17.34 -13.46
N ILE A 242 -12.60 -18.61 -13.23
CA ILE A 242 -13.78 -19.24 -13.86
C ILE A 242 -15.04 -18.48 -13.48
N LYS A 243 -15.24 -18.21 -12.19
CA LYS A 243 -16.41 -17.50 -11.69
C LYS A 243 -16.55 -16.13 -12.36
N LYS A 244 -15.50 -15.31 -12.33
CA LYS A 244 -15.48 -13.95 -12.89
C LYS A 244 -15.62 -13.90 -14.41
N HIS A 245 -14.84 -14.69 -15.15
CA HIS A 245 -14.71 -14.57 -16.61
C HIS A 245 -15.58 -15.53 -17.41
N LEU A 246 -16.21 -16.51 -16.75
CA LEU A 246 -17.07 -17.48 -17.41
C LEU A 246 -18.48 -17.50 -16.82
N LEU A 247 -18.63 -17.68 -15.51
CA LEU A 247 -19.94 -17.97 -14.91
C LEU A 247 -20.79 -16.71 -14.67
N GLU A 248 -20.18 -15.63 -14.19
CA GLU A 248 -20.88 -14.40 -13.83
C GLU A 248 -20.99 -13.39 -14.98
N THR A 249 -20.33 -13.67 -16.12
CA THR A 249 -20.40 -12.81 -17.30
C THR A 249 -21.44 -13.29 -18.32
N SER A 250 -22.07 -12.33 -18.99
CA SER A 250 -22.93 -12.55 -20.16
C SER A 250 -22.16 -12.63 -21.47
N VAL A 251 -20.93 -12.09 -21.52
CA VAL A 251 -20.06 -12.04 -22.71
C VAL A 251 -18.61 -12.35 -22.31
N LEU A 252 -17.87 -13.08 -23.14
CA LEU A 252 -16.46 -13.35 -22.85
C LEU A 252 -15.64 -12.06 -22.78
N SER A 253 -14.76 -11.98 -21.77
CA SER A 253 -13.74 -10.95 -21.69
C SER A 253 -12.71 -11.08 -22.82
N ASN A 254 -12.11 -9.98 -23.26
CA ASN A 254 -11.04 -10.00 -24.26
C ASN A 254 -9.70 -10.48 -23.65
N PRO A 255 -8.86 -11.19 -24.42
CA PRO A 255 -9.08 -11.71 -25.77
C PRO A 255 -9.85 -13.04 -25.72
N VAL A 256 -10.68 -13.26 -26.74
CA VAL A 256 -11.27 -14.59 -26.96
C VAL A 256 -10.18 -15.51 -27.51
N CYS A 257 -9.89 -16.58 -26.76
CA CYS A 257 -8.86 -17.54 -27.14
C CYS A 257 -9.37 -18.64 -28.08
N SER A 258 -8.46 -19.46 -28.62
CA SER A 258 -8.84 -20.60 -29.46
C SER A 258 -9.59 -21.68 -28.67
N ASN A 259 -9.17 -21.94 -27.43
CA ASN A 259 -9.75 -22.95 -26.54
C ASN A 259 -9.86 -22.46 -25.09
N TYR A 260 -10.63 -23.21 -24.30
CA TYR A 260 -10.94 -22.88 -22.92
C TYR A 260 -9.71 -22.87 -21.99
N SER A 261 -8.76 -23.82 -22.14
CA SER A 261 -7.56 -23.82 -21.30
C SER A 261 -6.69 -22.59 -21.53
N ARG A 262 -6.46 -22.19 -22.79
CA ARG A 262 -5.74 -20.94 -23.11
C ARG A 262 -6.47 -19.72 -22.58
N TYR A 263 -7.80 -19.71 -22.62
CA TYR A 263 -8.60 -18.62 -22.07
C TYR A 263 -8.39 -18.47 -20.56
N LEU A 264 -8.48 -19.57 -19.81
CA LEU A 264 -8.23 -19.56 -18.37
C LEU A 264 -6.80 -19.15 -18.05
N VAL A 265 -5.80 -19.75 -18.71
CA VAL A 265 -4.38 -19.43 -18.46
C VAL A 265 -4.08 -17.98 -18.80
N TYR A 266 -4.67 -17.42 -19.86
CA TYR A 266 -4.54 -16.00 -20.18
C TYR A 266 -5.02 -15.13 -19.03
N HIS A 267 -6.24 -15.35 -18.54
CA HIS A 267 -6.82 -14.54 -17.47
C HIS A 267 -6.13 -14.76 -16.13
N LEU A 268 -5.68 -15.98 -15.82
CA LEU A 268 -4.84 -16.24 -14.64
C LEU A 268 -3.53 -15.47 -14.67
N ASN A 269 -2.87 -15.42 -15.82
CA ASN A 269 -1.63 -14.67 -15.98
C ASN A 269 -1.87 -13.15 -15.97
N ASN A 270 -2.95 -12.68 -16.59
CA ASN A 270 -3.28 -11.25 -16.65
C ASN A 270 -3.73 -10.69 -15.30
N ASP A 271 -4.56 -11.43 -14.58
CA ASP A 271 -5.16 -10.96 -13.33
C ASP A 271 -4.22 -11.20 -12.15
N PHE A 272 -3.53 -12.34 -12.13
CA PHE A 272 -2.76 -12.80 -10.96
C PHE A 272 -1.30 -13.10 -11.23
N ARG A 273 -0.78 -12.91 -12.47
CA ARG A 273 0.58 -13.31 -12.87
C ARG A 273 0.89 -14.80 -12.64
N ILE A 274 -0.14 -15.65 -12.68
CA ILE A 274 0.01 -17.10 -12.55
C ILE A 274 0.26 -17.68 -13.94
N LYS A 275 1.45 -18.25 -14.13
CA LYS A 275 1.84 -18.97 -15.35
C LYS A 275 1.65 -20.46 -15.14
N ILE A 276 0.88 -21.10 -16.03
CA ILE A 276 0.66 -22.55 -16.04
C ILE A 276 1.16 -23.09 -17.38
N ASN A 277 2.05 -24.06 -17.36
CA ASN A 277 2.59 -24.73 -18.54
C ASN A 277 2.89 -26.21 -18.23
N PRO A 278 2.29 -27.17 -18.96
CA PRO A 278 1.36 -27.01 -20.09
C PRO A 278 -0.01 -26.43 -19.72
N TYR A 279 -0.66 -25.75 -20.67
CA TYR A 279 -1.95 -25.08 -20.43
C TYR A 279 -3.06 -26.01 -19.93
N ASN A 280 -2.98 -27.31 -20.23
CA ASN A 280 -3.97 -28.28 -19.81
C ASN A 280 -3.89 -28.61 -18.31
N ASP A 281 -2.81 -28.23 -17.62
CA ASP A 281 -2.68 -28.43 -16.17
C ASP A 281 -3.71 -27.61 -15.38
N VAL A 282 -4.31 -26.58 -16.00
CA VAL A 282 -5.46 -25.88 -15.42
C VAL A 282 -6.64 -26.81 -15.16
N TYR A 283 -6.68 -27.98 -15.83
CA TYR A 283 -7.72 -28.98 -15.63
C TYR A 283 -7.50 -29.87 -14.42
N CYS A 284 -6.31 -29.90 -13.81
CA CYS A 284 -6.06 -30.61 -12.56
C CYS A 284 -6.91 -30.07 -11.39
N TYR A 285 -7.50 -28.89 -11.54
CA TYR A 285 -8.50 -28.33 -10.63
C TYR A 285 -9.80 -29.15 -10.59
N TYR A 286 -10.22 -29.76 -11.70
CA TYR A 286 -11.50 -30.45 -11.78
C TYR A 286 -11.40 -31.86 -11.19
N GLU A 287 -12.15 -32.11 -10.13
CA GLU A 287 -12.31 -33.45 -9.57
C GLU A 287 -13.28 -34.31 -10.41
N LYS A 288 -14.22 -33.67 -11.12
CA LYS A 288 -15.28 -34.33 -11.91
C LYS A 288 -15.21 -33.91 -13.37
N GLU A 289 -15.25 -34.89 -14.26
CA GLU A 289 -15.20 -34.66 -15.71
C GLU A 289 -16.43 -33.87 -16.23
N ASP A 290 -17.56 -34.00 -15.56
CA ASP A 290 -18.81 -33.33 -15.96
C ASP A 290 -18.75 -31.82 -15.77
N GLU A 291 -18.11 -31.32 -14.71
CA GLU A 291 -17.93 -29.88 -14.49
C GLU A 291 -17.06 -29.26 -15.58
N LEU A 292 -15.99 -29.95 -15.96
CA LEU A 292 -15.12 -29.54 -17.06
C LEU A 292 -15.90 -29.47 -18.38
N LYS A 293 -16.75 -30.47 -18.66
CA LYS A 293 -17.61 -30.49 -19.87
C LYS A 293 -18.58 -29.31 -19.88
N GLN A 294 -19.25 -29.04 -18.76
CA GLN A 294 -20.18 -27.92 -18.62
C GLN A 294 -19.49 -26.57 -18.86
N HIS A 295 -18.33 -26.34 -18.25
CA HIS A 295 -17.58 -25.10 -18.44
C HIS A 295 -17.05 -24.92 -19.87
N LYS A 296 -16.55 -25.99 -20.50
CA LYS A 296 -16.16 -25.97 -21.93
C LYS A 296 -17.34 -25.64 -22.83
N SER A 297 -18.51 -26.25 -22.57
CA SER A 297 -19.73 -25.97 -23.32
C SER A 297 -20.14 -24.51 -23.20
N ARG A 298 -20.19 -23.98 -21.96
CA ARG A 298 -20.52 -22.58 -21.71
C ARG A 298 -19.56 -21.63 -22.42
N TYR A 299 -18.25 -21.90 -22.36
CA TYR A 299 -17.25 -21.09 -23.04
C TYR A 299 -17.51 -21.02 -24.55
N ASN A 300 -17.80 -22.16 -25.19
CA ASN A 300 -18.11 -22.21 -26.62
C ASN A 300 -19.40 -21.46 -26.96
N THR A 301 -20.44 -21.58 -26.13
CA THR A 301 -21.69 -20.81 -26.31
C THR A 301 -21.42 -19.31 -26.26
N LEU A 302 -20.70 -18.82 -25.24
CA LEU A 302 -20.39 -17.39 -25.11
C LEU A 302 -19.45 -16.89 -26.21
N LYS A 303 -18.57 -17.76 -26.74
CA LYS A 303 -17.69 -17.46 -27.86
C LYS A 303 -18.45 -17.29 -29.18
N ASN A 304 -19.49 -18.10 -29.41
CA ASN A 304 -20.28 -18.07 -30.64
C ASN A 304 -21.37 -17.00 -30.64
N ASN A 305 -21.75 -16.49 -29.47
CA ASN A 305 -22.78 -15.45 -29.31
C ASN A 305 -22.21 -14.01 -29.36
N ARG A 306 -20.95 -13.84 -29.76
CA ARG A 306 -20.29 -12.55 -29.96
C ARG A 306 -20.41 -12.11 -31.41
#